data_AF-A0A0F8U1Q4-F1
#
_entry.id   AF-A0A0F8U1Q4-F1
#
_cell.length_a   1.000
_cell.length_b   1.000
_cell.length_c   1.000
_cell.angle_alpha   90.00
_cell.angle_beta   90.00
_cell.angle_gamma   90.00
#
_symmetry.space_group_name_H-M   'P 1'
#
loop_
_entity.id
_entity.type
_entity.pdbx_description
1 polymer ?
#
loop_
_entity_poly.entity_id
_entity_poly.type
_entity_poly.pdbx_seq_one_letter_code
_entity_poly.pdbx_strand_id
1 'polypeptide(L)'
;MPPKRKRSNDAQGEDQNTASKKRYTYLKPQVRHISERTIKSKWSTLPEPVQDKVRDLFRALERPVIVRQQNERKRYEAQAAVQAVVKNLGKRLPRMPFPPLTKDSVFEYEAALKEHSALELSLSTAMDSIDILKNEIAKEEALLARESKELHEMEKNAKRAETERKRQMKNASSILNPRVEHPILRQLNATPDRVGSPAEFTLMSAKDTQSSFDELEADPEVSTLLRQLNNHLKSMQNNATPLVGLKDAITRSQTALSLATMPDD
;
A
#
# COMPACT_ATOMS: atom_id res chain seq x y z
N MET A 1 42.36 49.99 37.06
CA MET A 1 42.43 48.68 36.37
C MET A 1 41.63 47.66 37.18
N PRO A 2 40.54 47.08 36.66
CA PRO A 2 39.76 46.09 37.39
C PRO A 2 40.27 44.66 37.12
N PRO A 3 40.10 43.72 38.09
CA PRO A 3 40.68 42.38 38.01
C PRO A 3 39.85 41.40 37.17
N LYS A 4 40.58 40.45 36.57
CA LYS A 4 40.09 39.32 35.76
C LYS A 4 39.07 38.45 36.51
N ARG A 5 37.87 38.26 35.95
CA ARG A 5 36.93 37.19 36.36
C ARG A 5 37.26 35.90 35.61
N LYS A 6 37.46 34.82 36.38
CA LYS A 6 37.72 33.45 35.92
C LYS A 6 36.45 32.59 36.14
N ARG A 7 35.91 32.08 35.02
CA ARG A 7 35.16 30.82 34.75
C ARG A 7 33.98 30.37 35.63
N SER A 8 32.89 29.99 34.95
CA SER A 8 32.23 28.66 35.02
C SER A 8 31.36 28.51 33.75
N ASN A 9 31.82 27.82 32.71
CA ASN A 9 31.44 26.43 32.39
C ASN A 9 29.98 26.11 32.76
N ASP A 10 29.07 26.24 31.78
CA ASP A 10 27.88 25.41 31.75
C ASP A 10 27.75 24.81 30.34
N ALA A 11 27.40 23.54 30.34
CA ALA A 11 27.62 22.61 29.26
C ALA A 11 26.69 22.91 28.08
N GLN A 12 27.27 23.46 26.99
CA GLN A 12 26.76 23.19 25.65
C GLN A 12 27.27 21.82 25.21
N GLY A 13 26.72 20.79 25.87
CA GLY A 13 26.87 19.39 25.46
C GLY A 13 26.06 19.17 24.20
N GLU A 14 26.76 19.11 23.09
CA GLU A 14 26.53 18.24 21.93
C GLU A 14 25.18 17.51 21.89
N ASP A 15 24.30 17.93 20.98
CA ASP A 15 23.40 17.00 20.28
C ASP A 15 22.85 17.61 18.97
N GLN A 16 23.69 18.35 18.24
CA GLN A 16 23.34 18.89 16.92
C GLN A 16 23.34 17.81 15.81
N ASN A 17 23.64 16.55 16.14
CA ASN A 17 23.85 15.48 15.14
C ASN A 17 22.79 14.36 15.15
N THR A 18 21.72 14.46 15.94
CA THR A 18 20.58 13.49 15.93
C THR A 18 19.28 14.07 15.35
N ALA A 19 19.32 15.31 14.86
CA ALA A 19 18.20 15.92 14.13
C ALA A 19 18.00 15.34 12.71
N SER A 20 18.98 14.58 12.21
CA SER A 20 18.88 13.85 10.96
C SER A 20 18.05 12.57 11.15
N LYS A 21 16.81 12.59 10.62
CA LYS A 21 15.87 11.46 10.48
C LYS A 21 15.17 10.93 11.73
N LYS A 22 14.36 11.77 12.40
CA LYS A 22 13.24 11.24 13.18
C LYS A 22 11.95 11.37 12.35
N ARG A 23 11.53 10.28 11.71
CA ARG A 23 10.31 10.19 10.86
C ARG A 23 9.00 10.36 11.64
N TYR A 24 9.06 10.39 12.97
CA TYR A 24 7.89 10.46 13.84
C TYR A 24 8.10 11.47 14.97
N THR A 25 6.99 12.02 15.47
CA THR A 25 6.96 12.93 16.62
C THR A 25 7.43 12.19 17.88
N TYR A 26 8.45 12.71 18.54
CA TYR A 26 8.98 12.16 19.79
C TYR A 26 8.76 13.17 20.92
N LEU A 27 8.45 12.67 22.11
CA LEU A 27 8.34 13.50 23.30
C LEU A 27 9.75 13.89 23.76
N LYS A 28 9.98 15.20 23.93
CA LYS A 28 11.21 15.71 24.55
C LYS A 28 10.99 15.87 26.06
N PRO A 29 11.90 15.40 26.91
CA PRO A 29 11.82 15.69 28.34
C PRO A 29 11.94 17.20 28.54
N GLN A 30 10.92 17.81 29.16
CA GLN A 30 10.87 19.25 29.42
C GLN A 30 10.77 19.50 30.91
N VAL A 31 11.78 20.17 31.47
CA VAL A 31 11.75 20.64 32.86
C VAL A 31 10.86 21.89 32.92
N ARG A 32 9.82 21.85 33.75
CA ARG A 32 8.94 23.01 34.01
C ARG A 32 9.35 23.68 35.31
N HIS A 33 9.69 24.96 35.26
CA HIS A 33 9.90 25.77 36.46
C HIS A 33 8.54 26.25 36.99
N ILE A 34 8.22 25.90 38.23
CA ILE A 34 6.95 26.22 38.88
C ILE A 34 7.22 27.25 39.97
N SER A 35 6.48 28.36 39.96
CA SER A 35 6.63 29.41 40.98
C SER A 35 6.19 28.91 42.36
N GLU A 36 6.85 29.38 43.42
CA GLU A 36 6.44 29.06 44.80
C GLU A 36 5.00 29.50 45.12
N ARG A 37 4.52 30.58 44.49
CA ARG A 37 3.13 31.03 44.62
C ARG A 37 2.17 29.98 44.07
N THR A 38 2.50 29.37 42.94
CA THR A 38 1.71 28.28 42.34
C THR A 38 1.69 27.06 43.25
N ILE A 39 2.82 26.72 43.88
CA ILE A 39 2.90 25.61 44.84
C ILE A 39 1.98 25.92 46.04
N LYS A 40 2.14 27.08 46.69
CA LYS A 40 1.36 27.42 47.89
C LYS A 40 -0.15 27.61 47.62
N SER A 41 -0.53 28.05 46.42
CA SER A 41 -1.92 28.33 46.07
C SER A 41 -2.66 27.13 45.48
N LYS A 42 -2.01 26.32 44.63
CA LYS A 42 -2.68 25.26 43.85
C LYS A 42 -2.37 23.85 44.33
N TRP A 43 -1.32 23.66 45.13
CA TRP A 43 -0.98 22.33 45.62
C TRP A 43 -1.65 22.13 46.97
N SER A 44 -2.61 21.23 47.00
CA SER A 44 -3.29 20.83 48.22
C SER A 44 -2.49 19.77 48.96
N THR A 45 -2.79 19.62 50.24
CA THR A 45 -2.34 18.47 51.03
C THR A 45 -3.10 17.23 50.59
N LEU A 46 -2.47 16.08 50.72
CA LEU A 46 -3.06 14.79 50.36
C LEU A 46 -4.24 14.46 51.29
N PRO A 47 -5.35 13.85 50.80
CA PRO A 47 -6.44 13.40 51.67
C PRO A 47 -5.97 12.35 52.69
N GLU A 48 -6.53 12.39 53.90
CA GLU A 48 -6.24 11.45 54.99
C GLU A 48 -6.25 9.94 54.60
N PRO A 49 -7.22 9.42 53.83
CA PRO A 49 -7.22 8.00 53.45
C PRO A 49 -6.01 7.62 52.58
N VAL A 50 -5.49 8.54 51.78
CA VAL A 50 -4.30 8.29 50.96
C VAL A 50 -3.03 8.46 51.79
N GLN A 51 -3.05 9.33 52.79
CA GLN A 51 -1.95 9.42 53.75
C GLN A 51 -1.75 8.09 54.49
N ASP A 52 -2.84 7.39 54.85
CA ASP A 52 -2.77 6.05 55.42
C ASP A 52 -2.16 5.03 54.46
N LYS A 53 -2.59 5.02 53.19
CA LYS A 53 -1.99 4.14 52.16
C LYS A 53 -0.48 4.38 52.01
N VAL A 54 -0.04 5.64 52.04
CA VAL A 54 1.38 5.99 51.99
C VAL A 54 2.11 5.55 53.26
N ARG A 55 1.48 5.65 54.44
CA ARG A 55 2.03 5.11 55.70
C ARG A 55 2.22 3.59 55.62
N ASP A 56 1.25 2.88 55.05
CA ASP A 56 1.33 1.43 54.86
C ASP A 56 2.39 1.03 53.82
N LEU A 57 2.52 1.82 52.75
CA LEU A 57 3.61 1.66 51.78
C LEU A 57 4.98 1.82 52.45
N PHE A 58 5.16 2.83 53.30
CA PHE A 58 6.41 2.98 54.05
C PHE A 58 6.72 1.75 54.91
N ARG A 59 5.72 1.19 55.61
CA ARG A 59 5.86 -0.05 56.40
C ARG A 59 6.24 -1.26 55.53
N ALA A 60 5.62 -1.39 54.35
CA ALA A 60 5.94 -2.47 53.41
C ALA A 60 7.39 -2.37 52.90
N LEU A 61 7.88 -1.15 52.66
CA LEU A 61 9.24 -0.87 52.21
C LEU A 61 10.31 -1.06 53.31
N GLU A 62 9.93 -1.14 54.59
CA GLU A 62 10.87 -1.46 55.68
C GLU A 62 11.36 -2.91 55.60
N ARG A 63 10.46 -3.84 55.23
CA ARG A 63 10.72 -5.29 55.29
C ARG A 63 11.92 -5.72 54.44
N PRO A 64 12.08 -5.29 53.18
CA PRO A 64 13.24 -5.67 52.36
C PRO A 64 14.57 -5.19 52.94
N VAL A 65 14.61 -4.02 53.59
CA VAL A 65 15.84 -3.46 54.16
C VAL A 65 16.29 -4.27 55.38
N ILE A 66 15.35 -4.68 56.22
CA ILE A 66 15.60 -5.50 57.40
C ILE A 66 16.02 -6.92 57.00
N VAL A 67 15.31 -7.52 56.03
CA VAL A 67 15.57 -8.91 55.57
C VAL A 67 16.94 -9.03 54.87
N ARG A 68 17.40 -7.99 54.17
CA ARG A 68 18.73 -7.95 53.53
C ARG A 68 19.88 -8.07 54.53
N GLN A 69 19.71 -7.64 55.77
CA GLN A 69 20.75 -7.77 56.79
C GLN A 69 20.74 -9.21 57.33
N GLN A 70 21.87 -9.91 57.32
CA GLN A 70 21.96 -11.27 57.87
C GLN A 70 22.23 -11.26 59.39
N ASN A 71 22.95 -10.24 59.88
CA ASN A 71 23.32 -10.14 61.30
C ASN A 71 22.18 -9.55 62.14
N GLU A 72 21.83 -10.21 63.25
CA GLU A 72 20.72 -9.78 64.14
C GLU A 72 20.94 -8.39 64.75
N ARG A 73 22.17 -8.07 65.18
CA ARG A 73 22.50 -6.73 65.71
C ARG A 73 22.29 -5.64 64.65
N LYS A 74 22.72 -5.89 63.42
CA LYS A 74 22.54 -4.97 62.28
C LYS A 74 21.08 -4.87 61.85
N ARG A 75 20.29 -5.95 61.99
CA ARG A 75 18.83 -5.94 61.76
C ARG A 75 18.15 -4.99 62.73
N TYR A 76 18.49 -5.05 64.02
CA TYR A 76 17.89 -4.18 65.03
C TYR A 76 18.25 -2.71 64.81
N GLU A 77 19.52 -2.40 64.51
CA GLU A 77 19.95 -1.04 64.18
C GLU A 77 19.28 -0.51 62.91
N ALA A 78 19.22 -1.33 61.84
CA ALA A 78 18.54 -0.96 60.61
C ALA A 78 17.04 -0.75 60.82
N GLN A 79 16.39 -1.61 61.60
CA GLN A 79 14.98 -1.46 61.97
C GLN A 79 14.75 -0.15 62.74
N ALA A 80 15.57 0.15 63.74
CA ALA A 80 15.44 1.38 64.52
C ALA A 80 15.65 2.64 63.65
N ALA A 81 16.65 2.63 62.77
CA ALA A 81 16.93 3.72 61.84
C ALA A 81 15.78 3.93 60.84
N VAL A 82 15.29 2.86 60.22
CA VAL A 82 14.18 2.92 59.25
C VAL A 82 12.89 3.39 59.93
N GLN A 83 12.56 2.85 61.10
CA GLN A 83 11.37 3.28 61.85
C GLN A 83 11.44 4.77 62.25
N ALA A 84 12.62 5.29 62.58
CA ALA A 84 12.80 6.71 62.85
C ALA A 84 12.51 7.56 61.61
N VAL A 85 12.98 7.14 60.43
CA VAL A 85 12.71 7.81 59.15
C VAL A 85 11.22 7.76 58.81
N VAL A 86 10.57 6.60 58.93
CA VAL A 86 9.14 6.44 58.64
C VAL A 86 8.27 7.29 59.58
N LYS A 87 8.61 7.36 60.87
CA LYS A 87 7.93 8.28 61.82
C LYS A 87 8.10 9.74 61.43
N ASN A 88 9.29 10.15 60.99
CA ASN A 88 9.55 11.53 60.57
C ASN A 88 8.82 11.89 59.27
N LEU A 89 8.78 10.97 58.30
CA LEU A 89 8.03 11.15 57.05
C LEU A 89 6.52 11.18 57.29
N GLY A 90 6.00 10.30 58.15
CA GLY A 90 4.59 10.28 58.54
C GLY A 90 4.12 11.60 59.20
N LYS A 91 4.99 12.24 60.01
CA LYS A 91 4.71 13.56 60.60
C LYS A 91 4.70 14.70 59.57
N ARG A 92 5.46 14.57 58.47
CA ARG A 92 5.57 15.59 57.42
C ARG A 92 4.52 15.44 56.32
N LEU A 93 3.96 14.25 56.17
CA LEU A 93 2.99 13.92 55.13
C LEU A 93 1.76 14.85 55.09
N PRO A 94 1.14 15.24 56.22
CA PRO A 94 0.00 16.15 56.21
C PRO A 94 0.35 17.58 55.80
N ARG A 95 1.63 17.98 55.90
CA ARG A 95 2.11 19.35 55.64
C ARG A 95 2.82 19.48 54.29
N MET A 96 2.97 18.38 53.55
CA MET A 96 3.65 18.38 52.26
C MET A 96 2.66 18.75 51.15
N PRO A 97 2.93 19.80 50.35
CA PRO A 97 2.08 20.14 49.21
C PRO A 97 2.32 19.13 48.09
N PHE A 98 1.24 18.57 47.54
CA PHE A 98 1.31 17.65 46.41
C PHE A 98 0.77 18.33 45.13
N PRO A 99 1.37 18.05 43.96
CA PRO A 99 0.83 18.54 42.69
C PRO A 99 -0.64 18.11 42.50
N PRO A 100 -1.50 18.95 41.93
CA PRO A 100 -2.94 18.67 41.80
C PRO A 100 -3.26 17.49 40.87
N LEU A 101 -2.27 16.98 40.12
CA LEU A 101 -2.41 15.80 39.27
C LEU A 101 -2.21 14.48 40.05
N THR A 102 -1.77 14.55 41.30
CA THR A 102 -1.62 13.37 42.15
C THR A 102 -3.00 12.85 42.56
N LYS A 103 -3.45 11.79 41.89
CA LYS A 103 -4.68 11.07 42.23
C LYS A 103 -4.38 9.97 43.23
N ASP A 104 -5.38 9.58 44.01
CA ASP A 104 -5.31 8.50 44.99
C ASP A 104 -4.80 7.18 44.38
N SER A 105 -5.18 6.89 43.12
CA SER A 105 -4.78 5.65 42.43
C SER A 105 -3.29 5.57 42.12
N VAL A 106 -2.55 6.71 42.16
CA VAL A 106 -1.10 6.71 41.94
C VAL A 106 -0.35 6.02 43.09
N PHE A 107 -0.97 5.96 44.28
CA PHE A 107 -0.40 5.29 45.45
C PHE A 107 -0.87 3.84 45.61
N GLU A 108 -1.76 3.37 44.75
CA GLU A 108 -2.27 1.99 44.76
C GLU A 108 -1.48 1.13 43.77
N TYR A 109 -0.72 0.17 44.29
CA TYR A 109 0.07 -0.74 43.47
C TYR A 109 -0.78 -1.49 42.43
N GLU A 110 -1.96 -1.98 42.84
CA GLU A 110 -2.85 -2.72 41.92
C GLU A 110 -3.41 -1.83 40.81
N ALA A 111 -3.70 -0.56 41.10
CA ALA A 111 -4.19 0.37 40.09
C ALA A 111 -3.09 0.69 39.06
N ALA A 112 -1.86 0.93 39.53
CA ALA A 112 -0.70 1.12 38.65
C ALA A 112 -0.40 -0.11 37.78
N LEU A 113 -0.53 -1.32 38.34
CA LEU A 113 -0.34 -2.56 37.59
C LEU A 113 -1.43 -2.73 36.53
N LYS A 114 -2.70 -2.47 36.86
CA LYS A 114 -3.81 -2.52 35.89
C LYS A 114 -3.60 -1.51 34.76
N GLU A 115 -3.16 -0.29 35.07
CA GLU A 115 -2.84 0.72 34.06
C GLU A 115 -1.68 0.25 33.16
N HIS A 116 -0.63 -0.33 33.74
CA HIS A 116 0.48 -0.91 32.98
C HIS A 116 0.01 -2.00 32.03
N SER A 117 -0.75 -2.99 32.52
CA SER A 117 -1.28 -4.07 31.68
C SER A 117 -2.22 -3.57 30.59
N ALA A 118 -3.02 -2.53 30.86
CA ALA A 118 -3.87 -1.91 29.85
C ALA A 118 -3.05 -1.20 28.76
N LEU A 119 -1.97 -0.50 29.14
CA LEU A 119 -1.05 0.15 28.21
C LEU A 119 -0.28 -0.89 27.38
N GLU A 120 0.18 -1.98 27.99
CA GLU A 120 0.82 -3.09 27.29
C GLU A 120 -0.13 -3.74 26.27
N LEU A 121 -1.38 -3.99 26.65
CA LEU A 121 -2.39 -4.53 25.74
C LEU A 121 -2.63 -3.57 24.56
N SER A 122 -2.80 -2.28 24.84
CA SER A 122 -2.97 -1.26 23.80
C SER A 122 -1.75 -1.19 22.87
N LEU A 123 -0.55 -1.32 23.41
CA LEU A 123 0.69 -1.34 22.65
C LEU A 123 0.78 -2.60 21.78
N SER A 124 0.42 -3.77 22.32
CA SER A 124 0.38 -5.03 21.55
C SER A 124 -0.63 -4.93 20.40
N THR A 125 -1.86 -4.48 20.68
CA THR A 125 -2.90 -4.30 19.64
C THR A 125 -2.45 -3.31 18.56
N ALA A 126 -1.78 -2.22 18.94
CA ALA A 126 -1.23 -1.26 17.99
C ALA A 126 -0.12 -1.89 17.13
N MET A 127 0.79 -2.67 17.73
CA MET A 127 1.83 -3.40 17.01
C MET A 127 1.24 -4.40 16.01
N ASP A 128 0.26 -5.20 16.45
CA ASP A 128 -0.44 -6.17 15.59
C ASP A 128 -1.12 -5.46 14.40
N SER A 129 -1.78 -4.32 14.65
CA SER A 129 -2.40 -3.53 13.58
C SER A 129 -1.37 -2.99 12.59
N ILE A 130 -0.20 -2.55 13.06
CA ILE A 130 0.90 -2.08 12.22
C ILE A 130 1.41 -3.21 11.33
N ASP A 131 1.52 -4.42 11.86
CA ASP A 131 2.02 -5.56 11.10
C ASP A 131 1.00 -6.04 10.05
N ILE A 132 -0.29 -6.00 10.36
CA ILE A 132 -1.36 -6.21 9.36
C ILE A 132 -1.25 -5.17 8.23
N LEU A 133 -1.12 -3.89 8.58
CA LEU A 133 -1.02 -2.82 7.59
C LEU A 133 0.24 -2.93 6.72
N LYS A 134 1.38 -3.29 7.31
CA LYS A 134 2.62 -3.53 6.55
C LYS A 134 2.46 -4.69 5.57
N ASN A 135 1.82 -5.77 6.00
CA ASN A 135 1.56 -6.92 5.13
C ASN A 135 0.63 -6.53 3.98
N GLU A 136 -0.39 -5.71 4.24
CA GLU A 136 -1.29 -5.24 3.19
C GLU A 136 -0.59 -4.30 2.21
N ILE A 137 0.22 -3.36 2.71
CA ILE A 137 1.06 -2.49 1.87
C ILE A 137 1.97 -3.32 0.97
N ALA A 138 2.62 -4.37 1.51
CA ALA A 138 3.51 -5.22 0.72
C ALA A 138 2.76 -5.97 -0.40
N LYS A 139 1.50 -6.39 -0.18
CA LYS A 139 0.67 -6.99 -1.22
C LYS A 139 0.29 -5.98 -2.29
N GLU A 140 -0.17 -4.79 -1.89
CA GLU A 140 -0.57 -3.73 -2.80
C GLU A 140 0.61 -3.25 -3.65
N GLU A 141 1.80 -3.08 -3.06
CA GLU A 141 3.03 -2.76 -3.78
C GLU A 141 3.39 -3.85 -4.81
N ALA A 142 3.18 -5.13 -4.46
CA ALA A 142 3.42 -6.23 -5.39
C ALA A 142 2.39 -6.28 -6.54
N LEU A 143 1.13 -5.95 -6.29
CA LEU A 143 0.10 -5.83 -7.32
C LEU A 143 0.39 -4.66 -8.27
N LEU A 144 0.68 -3.48 -7.71
CA LEU A 144 1.06 -2.30 -8.48
C LEU A 144 2.31 -2.55 -9.32
N ALA A 145 3.28 -3.31 -8.80
CA ALA A 145 4.46 -3.71 -9.57
C ALA A 145 4.16 -4.66 -10.74
N ARG A 146 3.06 -5.44 -10.69
CA ARG A 146 2.60 -6.27 -11.82
C ARG A 146 1.86 -5.43 -12.84
N GLU A 147 0.91 -4.61 -12.40
CA GLU A 147 0.12 -3.72 -13.26
C GLU A 147 1.01 -2.72 -14.01
N SER A 148 1.99 -2.13 -13.33
CA SER A 148 2.95 -1.22 -13.97
C SER A 148 3.80 -1.91 -15.05
N LYS A 149 4.15 -3.20 -14.88
CA LYS A 149 4.84 -3.97 -15.91
C LYS A 149 3.92 -4.26 -17.10
N GLU A 150 2.69 -4.66 -16.84
CA GLU A 150 1.69 -4.92 -17.88
C GLU A 150 1.38 -3.65 -18.70
N LEU A 151 1.16 -2.52 -18.03
CA LEU A 151 0.97 -1.23 -18.69
C LEU A 151 2.17 -0.83 -19.55
N HIS A 152 3.40 -1.08 -19.08
CA HIS A 152 4.61 -0.82 -19.84
C HIS A 152 4.72 -1.71 -21.09
N GLU A 153 4.29 -2.97 -21.00
CA GLU A 153 4.23 -3.87 -22.15
C GLU A 153 3.16 -3.43 -23.16
N MET A 154 1.97 -3.06 -22.69
CA MET A 154 0.92 -2.50 -23.53
C MET A 154 1.35 -1.19 -24.19
N GLU A 155 2.05 -0.30 -23.48
CA GLU A 155 2.57 0.95 -24.05
C GLU A 155 3.59 0.67 -25.17
N LYS A 156 4.49 -0.30 -24.96
CA LYS A 156 5.45 -0.73 -26.01
C LYS A 156 4.73 -1.32 -27.21
N ASN A 157 3.72 -2.16 -26.98
CA ASN A 157 2.95 -2.79 -28.04
C ASN A 157 2.14 -1.75 -28.83
N ALA A 158 1.49 -0.81 -28.14
CA ALA A 158 0.78 0.31 -28.75
C ALA A 158 1.72 1.20 -29.58
N LYS A 159 2.91 1.54 -29.06
CA LYS A 159 3.93 2.30 -29.81
C LYS A 159 4.41 1.54 -31.06
N ARG A 160 4.64 0.23 -30.95
CA ARG A 160 5.01 -0.62 -32.11
C ARG A 160 3.90 -0.61 -33.15
N ALA A 161 2.65 -0.86 -32.75
CA ALA A 161 1.50 -0.83 -33.64
C ALA A 161 1.31 0.54 -34.31
N GLU A 162 1.50 1.65 -33.57
CA GLU A 162 1.41 2.99 -34.14
C GLU A 162 2.53 3.25 -35.17
N THR A 163 3.77 2.85 -34.87
CA THR A 163 4.88 3.00 -35.82
C THR A 163 4.69 2.13 -37.06
N GLU A 164 4.14 0.92 -36.91
CA GLU A 164 3.80 0.06 -38.03
C GLU A 164 2.66 0.65 -38.87
N ARG A 165 1.60 1.14 -38.23
CA ARG A 165 0.50 1.84 -38.93
C ARG A 165 1.01 3.05 -39.70
N LYS A 166 1.94 3.83 -39.13
CA LYS A 166 2.60 4.95 -39.84
C LYS A 166 3.40 4.46 -41.04
N ARG A 167 4.12 3.33 -40.95
CA ARG A 167 4.83 2.73 -42.08
C ARG A 167 3.87 2.24 -43.15
N GLN A 168 2.81 1.53 -42.78
CA GLN A 168 1.78 1.06 -43.69
C GLN A 168 1.06 2.23 -44.38
N MET A 169 0.73 3.31 -43.65
CA MET A 169 0.15 4.52 -44.24
C MET A 169 1.11 5.21 -45.22
N LYS A 170 2.41 5.28 -44.90
CA LYS A 170 3.41 5.81 -45.85
C LYS A 170 3.51 4.94 -47.10
N ASN A 171 3.55 3.61 -46.94
CA ASN A 171 3.58 2.66 -48.06
C ASN A 171 2.29 2.75 -48.90
N ALA A 172 1.12 2.81 -48.27
CA ALA A 172 -0.16 2.98 -48.94
C ALA A 172 -0.27 4.35 -49.64
N SER A 173 0.23 5.43 -49.01
CA SER A 173 0.32 6.75 -49.66
C SER A 173 1.31 6.77 -50.83
N SER A 174 2.37 5.94 -50.78
CA SER A 174 3.27 5.72 -51.90
C SER A 174 2.61 4.92 -53.02
N ILE A 175 1.65 4.05 -52.71
CA ILE A 175 0.82 3.33 -53.70
C ILE A 175 -0.25 4.26 -54.29
N LEU A 176 -0.83 5.17 -53.50
CA LEU A 176 -1.82 6.17 -53.92
C LEU A 176 -1.23 7.35 -54.72
N ASN A 177 0.09 7.45 -54.84
CA ASN A 177 0.76 8.26 -55.85
C ASN A 177 1.34 7.32 -56.93
N PRO A 178 0.62 7.08 -58.04
CA PRO A 178 1.04 6.15 -59.10
C PRO A 178 2.13 6.76 -59.99
N ARG A 179 3.22 7.24 -59.40
CA ARG A 179 4.42 7.72 -60.11
C ARG A 179 5.71 7.03 -59.70
N VAL A 180 5.67 6.08 -58.76
CA VAL A 180 6.81 5.23 -58.46
C VAL A 180 6.55 3.87 -59.08
N GLU A 181 7.04 3.73 -60.31
CA GLU A 181 6.95 2.54 -61.14
C GLU A 181 7.47 1.31 -60.37
N HIS A 182 6.59 0.33 -60.14
CA HIS A 182 6.97 -0.95 -59.56
C HIS A 182 7.98 -1.65 -60.49
N PRO A 183 9.09 -2.21 -59.97
CA PRO A 183 10.13 -2.86 -60.79
C PRO A 183 9.63 -4.06 -61.60
N ILE A 184 8.45 -4.59 -61.27
CA ILE A 184 7.77 -5.68 -61.98
C ILE A 184 7.12 -5.17 -63.28
N LEU A 185 6.65 -3.91 -63.33
CA LEU A 185 6.07 -3.32 -64.55
C LEU A 185 7.13 -2.98 -65.60
N ARG A 186 8.39 -2.78 -65.18
CA ARG A 186 9.52 -2.59 -66.10
C ARG A 186 9.83 -3.86 -66.90
N GLN A 187 9.51 -5.04 -66.34
CA GLN A 187 9.76 -6.33 -66.97
C GLN A 187 8.62 -6.75 -67.92
N LEU A 188 7.44 -6.12 -67.85
CA LEU A 188 6.31 -6.40 -68.73
C LEU A 188 6.30 -5.57 -70.02
N ASN A 189 7.09 -4.49 -70.10
CA ASN A 189 7.28 -3.72 -71.34
C ASN A 189 8.34 -4.33 -72.28
N ALA A 190 8.87 -5.50 -71.94
CA ALA A 190 9.74 -6.30 -72.78
C ALA A 190 9.10 -7.68 -73.00
N THR A 191 7.97 -7.73 -73.72
CA THR A 191 7.48 -8.99 -74.31
C THR A 191 8.27 -9.26 -75.60
N PRO A 192 8.63 -10.52 -75.88
CA PRO A 192 7.59 -11.40 -76.41
C PRO A 192 7.50 -12.79 -75.75
N ASP A 193 6.26 -13.29 -75.81
CA ASP A 193 5.83 -14.68 -75.90
C ASP A 193 6.40 -15.73 -74.93
N ARG A 194 5.52 -16.20 -74.04
CA ARG A 194 5.14 -17.63 -73.97
C ARG A 194 3.95 -17.89 -73.04
N VAL A 195 2.84 -18.21 -73.70
CA VAL A 195 1.82 -19.22 -73.37
C VAL A 195 1.96 -19.93 -72.00
N GLY A 196 0.94 -19.72 -71.15
CA GLY A 196 0.22 -20.78 -70.43
C GLY A 196 0.84 -21.36 -69.14
N SER A 197 0.32 -20.94 -67.98
CA SER A 197 -0.34 -21.82 -66.99
C SER A 197 -0.87 -21.02 -65.79
N PRO A 198 -2.07 -21.32 -65.24
CA PRO A 198 -2.57 -20.66 -64.04
C PRO A 198 -1.89 -21.28 -62.80
N ALA A 199 -1.25 -20.46 -61.98
CA ALA A 199 -0.65 -20.90 -60.73
C ALA A 199 -1.75 -21.28 -59.73
N GLU A 200 -1.83 -22.58 -59.46
CA GLU A 200 -2.63 -23.26 -58.46
C GLU A 200 -2.23 -22.79 -57.05
N PHE A 201 -3.22 -22.31 -56.28
CA PHE A 201 -3.02 -21.84 -54.91
C PHE A 201 -3.11 -23.02 -53.95
N THR A 202 -1.97 -23.58 -53.56
CA THR A 202 -1.90 -24.68 -52.59
C THR A 202 -2.09 -24.14 -51.17
N LEU A 203 -3.27 -24.33 -50.59
CA LEU A 203 -3.50 -24.24 -49.15
C LEU A 203 -2.82 -25.44 -48.48
N MET A 204 -1.78 -25.18 -47.69
CA MET A 204 -1.24 -26.17 -46.76
C MET A 204 -2.33 -26.51 -45.72
N SER A 205 -2.98 -27.64 -45.95
CA SER A 205 -3.91 -28.27 -45.02
C SER A 205 -3.17 -28.66 -43.73
N ALA A 206 -3.33 -27.86 -42.67
CA ALA A 206 -2.90 -28.20 -41.33
C ALA A 206 -3.76 -29.36 -40.79
N LYS A 207 -3.27 -30.59 -40.95
CA LYS A 207 -3.94 -31.83 -40.53
C LYS A 207 -3.68 -32.20 -39.05
N ASP A 208 -3.32 -31.26 -38.19
CA ASP A 208 -2.89 -31.54 -36.80
C ASP A 208 -3.57 -30.63 -35.76
N THR A 209 -4.89 -30.45 -35.84
CA THR A 209 -5.65 -29.67 -34.84
C THR A 209 -6.86 -30.41 -34.25
N GLN A 210 -7.01 -31.71 -34.50
CA GLN A 210 -8.12 -32.46 -33.92
C GLN A 210 -7.89 -32.91 -32.47
N SER A 211 -6.67 -32.80 -31.93
CA SER A 211 -6.35 -33.24 -30.56
C SER A 211 -6.24 -32.12 -29.52
N SER A 212 -6.30 -30.84 -29.92
CA SER A 212 -6.11 -29.71 -29.01
C SER A 212 -7.41 -29.02 -28.56
N PHE A 213 -8.55 -29.32 -29.17
CA PHE A 213 -9.84 -28.72 -28.82
C PHE A 213 -10.66 -29.55 -27.82
N ASP A 214 -10.47 -30.87 -27.75
CA ASP A 214 -11.19 -31.75 -26.80
C ASP A 214 -10.81 -31.44 -25.33
N GLU A 215 -9.56 -31.08 -25.07
CA GLU A 215 -9.07 -30.73 -23.73
C GLU A 215 -9.60 -29.37 -23.24
N LEU A 216 -9.92 -28.47 -24.17
CA LEU A 216 -10.51 -27.15 -23.91
C LEU A 216 -12.03 -27.20 -23.74
N GLU A 217 -12.70 -28.26 -24.24
CA GLU A 217 -14.14 -28.45 -24.07
C GLU A 217 -14.49 -28.98 -22.66
N ALA A 218 -13.52 -29.60 -21.97
CA ALA A 218 -13.66 -30.10 -20.61
C ALA A 218 -13.60 -29.01 -19.52
N ASP A 219 -13.18 -27.78 -19.86
CA ASP A 219 -13.15 -26.65 -18.93
C ASP A 219 -14.51 -25.93 -18.88
N PRO A 220 -15.19 -25.89 -17.72
CA PRO A 220 -16.51 -25.27 -17.61
C PRO A 220 -16.52 -23.80 -18.02
N GLU A 221 -15.45 -23.03 -17.79
CA GLU A 221 -15.41 -21.61 -18.16
C GLU A 221 -15.25 -21.44 -19.68
N VAL A 222 -14.41 -22.25 -20.32
CA VAL A 222 -14.20 -22.23 -21.79
C VAL A 222 -15.46 -22.67 -22.53
N SER A 223 -16.20 -23.66 -22.00
CA SER A 223 -17.48 -24.09 -22.57
C SER A 223 -18.53 -22.97 -22.60
N THR A 224 -18.53 -22.09 -21.58
CA THR A 224 -19.45 -20.94 -21.54
C THR A 224 -19.07 -19.88 -22.57
N LEU A 225 -17.78 -19.62 -22.74
CA LEU A 225 -17.27 -18.69 -23.76
C LEU A 225 -17.52 -19.21 -25.18
N LEU A 226 -17.29 -20.51 -25.42
CA LEU A 226 -17.60 -21.16 -26.70
C LEU A 226 -19.09 -21.08 -27.02
N ARG A 227 -19.96 -21.25 -26.01
CA ARG A 227 -21.41 -21.09 -26.16
C ARG A 227 -21.80 -19.65 -26.48
N GLN A 228 -21.19 -18.67 -25.80
CA GLN A 228 -21.41 -17.25 -26.09
C GLN A 228 -20.95 -16.88 -27.51
N LEU A 229 -19.78 -17.38 -27.93
CA LEU A 229 -19.24 -17.17 -29.27
C LEU A 229 -20.14 -17.81 -30.33
N ASN A 230 -20.58 -19.05 -30.13
CA ASN A 230 -21.48 -19.74 -31.05
C ASN A 230 -22.83 -19.00 -31.15
N ASN A 231 -23.37 -18.55 -30.02
CA ASN A 231 -24.57 -17.70 -30.01
C ASN A 231 -24.35 -16.37 -30.76
N HIS A 232 -23.17 -15.76 -30.64
CA HIS A 232 -22.85 -14.52 -31.34
C HIS A 232 -22.65 -14.73 -32.84
N LEU A 233 -21.93 -15.78 -33.25
CA LEU A 233 -21.78 -16.16 -34.66
C LEU A 233 -23.13 -16.50 -35.29
N LYS A 234 -23.99 -17.22 -34.57
CA LYS A 234 -25.35 -17.52 -35.03
C LYS A 234 -26.21 -16.26 -35.14
N SER A 235 -26.05 -15.30 -34.23
CA SER A 235 -26.67 -13.98 -34.33
C SER A 235 -26.16 -13.20 -35.54
N MET A 236 -24.85 -13.20 -35.80
CA MET A 236 -24.29 -12.53 -36.99
C MET A 236 -24.73 -13.21 -38.28
N GLN A 237 -24.79 -14.55 -38.30
CA GLN A 237 -25.28 -15.32 -39.44
C GLN A 237 -26.75 -14.99 -39.72
N ASN A 238 -27.59 -14.95 -38.70
CA ASN A 238 -28.99 -14.56 -38.83
C ASN A 238 -29.13 -13.11 -39.32
N ASN A 239 -28.25 -12.20 -38.89
CA ASN A 239 -28.21 -10.82 -39.38
C ASN A 239 -27.69 -10.71 -40.83
N ALA A 240 -26.84 -11.63 -41.28
CA ALA A 240 -26.28 -11.65 -42.63
C ALA A 240 -27.16 -12.38 -43.65
N THR A 241 -28.03 -13.29 -43.21
CA THR A 241 -28.93 -14.07 -44.08
C THR A 241 -29.81 -13.18 -44.99
N PRO A 242 -30.39 -12.05 -44.52
CA PRO A 242 -31.15 -11.13 -45.37
C PRO A 242 -30.29 -10.41 -46.43
N LEU A 243 -28.99 -10.24 -46.17
CA LEU A 243 -28.08 -9.53 -47.08
C LEU A 243 -27.64 -10.41 -48.27
N VAL A 244 -27.67 -11.73 -48.12
CA VAL A 244 -27.34 -12.67 -49.21
C VAL A 244 -28.33 -12.52 -50.38
N GLY A 245 -29.63 -12.39 -50.09
CA GLY A 245 -30.66 -12.20 -51.11
C GLY A 245 -30.66 -10.80 -51.75
N LEU A 246 -30.02 -9.81 -51.11
CA LEU A 246 -29.94 -8.43 -51.60
C LEU A 246 -29.05 -8.34 -52.84
N LYS A 247 -27.99 -9.15 -52.91
CA LYS A 247 -27.15 -9.27 -54.11
C LYS A 247 -27.97 -9.76 -55.32
N ASP A 248 -28.81 -10.77 -55.13
CA ASP A 248 -29.66 -11.31 -56.20
C ASP A 248 -30.79 -10.34 -56.57
N ALA A 249 -31.31 -9.58 -55.61
CA ALA A 249 -32.26 -8.51 -55.88
C ALA A 249 -31.62 -7.36 -56.66
N ILE A 250 -30.38 -6.99 -56.35
CA ILE A 250 -29.60 -5.98 -57.08
C ILE A 250 -29.34 -6.45 -58.50
N THR A 251 -28.87 -7.68 -58.70
CA THR A 251 -28.63 -8.20 -60.06
C THR A 251 -29.93 -8.28 -60.86
N ARG A 252 -31.05 -8.71 -60.27
CA ARG A 252 -32.37 -8.68 -60.93
C ARG A 252 -32.84 -7.27 -61.26
N SER A 253 -32.59 -6.29 -60.39
CA SER A 253 -32.92 -4.89 -60.67
C SER A 253 -32.04 -4.30 -61.77
N GLN A 254 -30.75 -4.65 -61.80
CA GLN A 254 -29.82 -4.25 -62.84
C GLN A 254 -30.18 -4.90 -64.17
N THR A 255 -30.57 -6.18 -64.19
CA THR A 255 -31.02 -6.83 -65.43
C THR A 255 -32.35 -6.24 -65.91
N ALA A 256 -33.32 -5.99 -65.02
CA ALA A 256 -34.58 -5.33 -65.37
C ALA A 256 -34.36 -3.91 -65.91
N LEU A 257 -33.47 -3.12 -65.29
CA LEU A 257 -33.09 -1.81 -65.79
C LEU A 257 -32.39 -1.91 -67.14
N SER A 258 -31.46 -2.86 -67.32
CA SER A 258 -30.78 -3.06 -68.59
C SER A 258 -31.74 -3.44 -69.72
N LEU A 259 -32.78 -4.23 -69.40
CA LEU A 259 -33.83 -4.61 -70.35
C LEU A 259 -34.76 -3.43 -70.68
N ALA A 260 -35.11 -2.61 -69.69
CA ALA A 260 -35.92 -1.40 -69.87
C ALA A 260 -35.16 -0.25 -70.57
N THR A 261 -33.83 -0.30 -70.59
CA THR A 261 -32.98 0.64 -71.34
C THR A 261 -32.60 0.17 -72.73
N MET A 262 -33.13 -0.97 -73.20
CA MET A 262 -33.06 -1.30 -74.63
C MET A 262 -34.08 -0.42 -75.37
N PRO A 263 -33.68 0.31 -76.43
CA PRO A 263 -34.59 1.15 -77.18
C PRO A 263 -35.60 0.27 -77.95
N ASP A 264 -36.89 0.58 -77.81
CA ASP A 264 -37.89 0.18 -78.80
C ASP A 264 -37.70 1.09 -80.03
N ASP A 265 -37.38 0.45 -81.17
CA ASP A 265 -37.14 0.94 -82.54
C ASP A 265 -35.88 1.78 -82.85
#